data_AF-A0A7K7R892-F1
#
_entry.id   AF-A0A7K7R892-F1
#
_cell.length_a   1.000
_cell.length_b   1.000
_cell.length_c   1.000
_cell.angle_alpha   90.00
_cell.angle_beta   90.00
_cell.angle_gamma   90.00
#
_symmetry.space_group_name_H-M   'P 1'
#
loop_
_entity.id
_entity.type
_entity.pdbx_description
1 polymer ?
#
loop_
_entity_poly.entity_id
_entity_poly.type
_entity_poly.pdbx_seq_one_letter_code
_entity_poly.pdbx_strand_id
1 'polypeptide(L)' 'EDEEGEERIPDAAEQELLRLEFTTRMYQSFLEGQDGDFDYSQVDENPDLDNLDIVSRDLEDRYFDEEEPSEAPQLD' A
#
# COMPACT_ATOMS: atom_id res chain seq x y z
N GLU A 1 -5.84 -47.13 -16.09
CA GLU A 1 -4.55 -46.56 -16.53
C GLU A 1 -4.78 -45.08 -16.45
N ASP A 2 -4.32 -44.48 -15.35
CA ASP A 2 -4.42 -43.04 -15.13
C ASP A 2 -3.43 -42.39 -16.08
N GLU A 3 -3.93 -41.58 -17.01
CA GLU A 3 -3.11 -40.81 -17.96
C GLU A 3 -2.30 -39.77 -17.17
N GLU A 4 -1.14 -40.20 -16.67
CA GLU A 4 -0.12 -39.33 -16.12
C GLU A 4 0.39 -38.39 -17.23
N GLY A 5 0.00 -37.12 -17.14
CA GLY A 5 0.88 -36.02 -17.53
C GLY A 5 0.88 -35.58 -18.99
N GLU A 6 -0.27 -35.49 -19.66
CA GLU A 6 -0.34 -34.52 -20.76
C GLU A 6 -0.32 -33.11 -20.18
N GLU A 7 0.84 -32.44 -20.29
CA GLU A 7 1.02 -31.02 -19.97
C GLU A 7 0.16 -30.19 -20.94
N ARG A 8 -1.14 -30.07 -20.62
CA ARG A 8 -2.08 -29.27 -21.42
C ARG A 8 -1.70 -27.80 -21.29
N ILE A 9 -1.31 -27.20 -22.40
CA ILE A 9 -1.09 -25.75 -22.49
C ILE A 9 -2.45 -25.06 -22.30
N PRO A 10 -2.60 -24.18 -21.29
CA PRO A 10 -3.85 -23.46 -21.06
C PRO A 10 -4.14 -22.49 -22.21
N ASP A 11 -5.42 -22.28 -22.50
CA ASP A 11 -5.85 -21.29 -23.49
C ASP A 11 -5.63 -19.85 -23.00
N ALA A 12 -5.85 -18.85 -23.86
CA ALA A 12 -5.58 -17.46 -23.50
C ALA A 12 -6.45 -16.94 -22.33
N ALA A 13 -7.68 -17.42 -22.19
CA ALA A 13 -8.56 -17.02 -21.09
C ALA A 13 -8.15 -17.72 -19.78
N GLU A 14 -7.83 -19.02 -19.85
CA GLU A 14 -7.27 -19.79 -18.74
C GLU A 14 -5.94 -19.17 -18.26
N GLN A 15 -5.05 -18.76 -19.17
CA GLN A 15 -3.79 -18.07 -18.84
C GLN A 15 -4.04 -16.74 -18.11
N GLU A 16 -5.02 -15.95 -18.55
CA GLU A 16 -5.33 -14.68 -17.91
C GLU A 16 -5.92 -14.88 -16.51
N LEU A 17 -6.76 -15.90 -16.33
CA LEU A 17 -7.28 -16.28 -15.01
C LEU A 17 -6.17 -16.76 -14.08
N LEU A 18 -5.26 -17.61 -14.56
CA LEU A 18 -4.10 -18.09 -13.79
C LEU A 18 -3.18 -16.93 -13.39
N ARG A 19 -2.94 -15.99 -14.30
CA ARG A 19 -2.15 -14.78 -14.03
C ARG A 19 -2.82 -13.94 -12.94
N LEU A 20 -4.12 -13.75 -13.02
CA LEU A 20 -4.90 -13.00 -12.03
C LEU A 20 -4.83 -13.68 -10.67
N GLU A 21 -5.11 -14.99 -10.60
CA GLU A 21 -5.05 -15.77 -9.36
C GLU A 21 -3.67 -15.65 -8.71
N PHE A 22 -2.62 -15.88 -9.48
CA PHE A 22 -1.24 -15.79 -9.00
C PHE A 22 -0.94 -14.39 -8.45
N THR A 23 -1.30 -13.33 -9.19
CA THR A 23 -1.03 -11.95 -8.78
C THR A 23 -1.81 -11.60 -7.52
N THR A 24 -3.09 -12.00 -7.42
CA THR A 24 -3.91 -11.75 -6.23
C THR A 24 -3.36 -12.48 -5.01
N ARG A 25 -2.96 -13.75 -5.16
CA ARG A 25 -2.37 -14.53 -4.06
C ARG A 25 -1.07 -13.91 -3.58
N MET A 26 -0.21 -13.48 -4.50
CA MET A 26 1.05 -12.83 -4.15
C MET A 26 0.81 -11.49 -3.46
N TYR A 27 -0.16 -10.72 -3.94
CA TYR A 27 -0.57 -9.48 -3.29
C TYR A 27 -1.08 -9.70 -1.86
N GLN A 28 -1.88 -10.74 -1.63
CA GLN A 28 -2.34 -11.11 -0.28
C GLN A 28 -1.18 -11.53 0.62
N SER A 29 -0.28 -12.39 0.11
CA SER A 29 0.90 -12.85 0.86
C SER A 29 1.79 -11.69 1.27
N PHE A 30 1.96 -10.71 0.37
CA PHE A 30 2.65 -9.46 0.64
C PHE A 30 1.99 -8.66 1.77
N LEU A 31 0.68 -8.41 1.67
CA LEU A 31 -0.04 -7.68 2.72
C LEU A 31 -0.04 -8.41 4.07
N GLU A 32 0.03 -9.73 4.07
CA GLU A 32 0.04 -10.57 5.27
C GLU A 32 1.45 -10.75 5.87
N GLY A 33 2.51 -10.23 5.23
CA GLY A 33 3.87 -10.38 5.74
C GLY A 33 4.46 -11.78 5.55
N GLN A 34 3.94 -12.58 4.61
CA GLN A 34 4.26 -14.00 4.47
C GLN A 34 5.49 -14.29 3.60
N ASP A 35 6.02 -13.28 2.90
CA ASP A 35 7.18 -13.43 2.04
C ASP A 35 8.47 -13.35 2.88
N GLY A 36 8.95 -14.50 3.35
CA GLY A 36 10.11 -14.58 4.26
C GLY A 36 11.44 -14.07 3.67
N ASP A 37 11.51 -13.90 2.35
CA ASP A 37 12.68 -13.38 1.64
C ASP A 37 12.62 -11.85 1.44
N PHE A 38 11.52 -11.21 1.84
CA PHE A 38 11.29 -9.77 1.72
C PHE A 38 11.34 -9.10 3.10
N ASP A 39 12.08 -8.00 3.20
CA ASP A 39 12.15 -7.20 4.42
C ASP A 39 11.04 -6.14 4.43
N TYR A 40 9.94 -6.44 5.13
CA TYR A 40 8.79 -5.55 5.24
C TYR A 40 9.09 -4.22 5.95
N SER A 41 10.16 -4.13 6.75
CA SER A 41 10.57 -2.85 7.36
C SER A 41 10.95 -1.78 6.33
N GLN A 42 11.37 -2.20 5.12
CA GLN A 42 11.66 -1.29 4.02
C GLN A 42 10.44 -0.55 3.48
N VAL A 43 9.23 -1.00 3.83
CA VAL A 43 7.97 -0.38 3.42
C VAL A 43 7.20 0.11 4.65
N ASP A 44 6.98 -0.76 5.64
CA ASP A 44 6.17 -0.46 6.83
C ASP A 44 6.82 0.58 7.76
N GLU A 45 8.16 0.61 7.81
CA GLU A 45 8.93 1.53 8.67
C GLU A 45 9.70 2.57 7.84
N ASN A 46 9.21 2.87 6.63
CA ASN A 46 9.90 3.77 5.72
C ASN A 46 9.29 5.18 5.70
N PRO A 47 9.95 6.17 6.35
CA PRO A 47 9.44 7.54 6.42
C PRO A 47 9.43 8.28 5.08
N ASP A 48 10.17 7.81 4.07
CA ASP A 48 10.15 8.39 2.72
C ASP A 48 8.91 7.95 1.93
N LEU A 49 8.29 6.83 2.32
CA LEU A 49 7.03 6.34 1.76
C LEU A 49 5.81 6.84 2.54
N ASP A 50 6.03 7.37 3.74
CA ASP A 50 4.98 8.00 4.53
C ASP A 50 4.47 9.27 3.84
N ASN A 51 3.16 9.47 3.90
CA ASN A 51 2.52 10.68 3.38
C ASN A 51 2.63 11.83 4.39
N LEU A 52 3.86 12.28 4.66
CA LEU A 52 4.16 13.34 5.63
C LEU A 52 3.45 14.65 5.31
N ASP A 53 3.14 14.92 4.05
CA ASP A 53 2.40 16.10 3.61
C ASP A 53 0.98 16.15 4.21
N ILE A 54 0.32 14.99 4.33
CA ILE A 54 -1.00 14.89 4.98
C ILE A 54 -0.88 15.17 6.48
N VAL A 55 0.10 14.54 7.14
CA VAL A 55 0.33 14.72 8.58
C VAL A 55 0.64 16.17 8.92
N SER A 56 1.46 16.84 8.10
CA SER A 56 1.81 18.26 8.31
C SER A 56 0.58 19.15 8.22
N ARG A 57 -0.32 18.91 7.26
CA ARG A 57 -1.54 19.71 7.12
C ARG A 57 -2.53 19.46 8.26
N ASP A 58 -2.72 18.20 8.67
CA ASP A 58 -3.59 17.86 9.79
C ASP A 58 -3.11 18.48 11.12
N LEU A 59 -1.79 18.66 11.27
CA LEU A 59 -1.19 19.37 12.41
C LEU A 59 -1.39 20.88 12.32
N GLU A 60 -1.22 21.45 11.13
CA GLU A 60 -1.44 22.88 10.87
C GLU A 60 -2.91 23.28 11.14
N ASP A 61 -3.87 22.51 10.60
CA ASP A 61 -5.31 22.76 10.80
C ASP A 61 -5.66 22.77 12.29
N ARG A 62 -5.11 21.81 13.07
CA ARG A 62 -5.31 21.76 14.52
C ARG A 62 -4.74 22.98 15.25
N TYR A 63 -3.57 23.45 14.82
CA TYR A 63 -2.94 24.65 15.40
C TYR A 63 -3.83 25.89 15.20
N PHE A 64 -4.43 26.06 14.01
CA PHE A 64 -5.34 27.17 13.74
C PHE A 64 -6.70 27.04 14.45
N ASP A 65 -7.24 25.82 14.56
CA ASP A 65 -8.51 25.58 15.26
C ASP A 65 -8.39 25.77 16.79
N GLU A 66 -7.22 25.52 17.38
CA GLU A 66 -6.94 25.70 18.82
C GLU A 66 -6.66 27.17 19.20
N GLU A 67 -6.30 28.04 18.24
CA GLU A 67 -6.12 29.47 18.47
C GLU A 67 -7.46 30.23 18.39
N GLU A 68 -7.82 30.94 19.46
CA GLU A 68 -8.88 31.95 19.40
C GLU A 68 -8.44 33.08 18.45
N PRO A 69 -9.33 33.58 17.57
CA PRO A 69 -8.99 34.65 16.63
C PRO A 69 -8.55 35.89 17.41
N SER A 70 -7.25 36.22 17.34
CA SER A 70 -6.70 37.41 17.96
C SER A 70 -6.73 38.59 16.99
N GLU A 71 -6.90 39.81 17.53
CA GLU A 71 -6.88 41.03 16.72
C GLU A 71 -5.48 41.21 16.13
N ALA A 72 -5.39 41.30 14.81
CA ALA A 72 -4.12 41.43 14.11
C ALA A 72 -3.32 42.63 14.66
N PRO A 73 -2.00 42.48 14.88
CA PRO A 73 -1.20 43.55 15.44
C PRO A 73 -1.29 44.77 14.51
N GLN A 74 -1.74 45.89 15.06
CA GLN A 74 -1.76 47.15 14.31
C GLN A 74 -0.32 47.59 14.09
N LEU A 75 0.11 47.58 12.82
CA LEU A 75 1.42 48.05 12.41
C LEU A 75 1.40 49.58 12.44
N ASP A 76 2.12 50.18 13.39
CA ASP A 76 2.39 51.63 13.42
C ASP A 76 3.34 52.05 12.28
#